data_AF-A0A3S3KYG2-F1
#
_entry.id   AF-A0A3S3KYG2-F1
#
_cell.length_a   1.000
_cell.length_b   1.000
_cell.length_c   1.000
_cell.angle_alpha   90.00
_cell.angle_beta   90.00
_cell.angle_gamma   90.00
#
_symmetry.space_group_name_H-M   'P 1'
#
loop_
_entity.id
_entity.type
_entity.pdbx_description
1 polymer ?
#
loop_
_entity_poly.entity_id
_entity_poly.type
_entity_poly.pdbx_seq_one_letter_code
_entity_poly.pdbx_strand_id
1 'polypeptide(L)'
;VEAFQKATLSLGDRVGALTRRDSPAANLAVPIVLIALAVVALPGALGSSALTFTGDGLLEAMLAVIVVAGLAVVVRARMRLTAVIAIGVVGFAVVLWFFLLGASDVALTQLLVEILTVVVMILVLRRMPRRFPRSRARRRVLAAVAAVASGIVATLATLVFTGQRPLSEVGEYFLREAENETGGTNVVNTILVDFRAMDTLGELVVLGIAAVAITALLDARRAVERPAAPVRGTALLSPDENSVFLRTSGRILAPVMVLVSAYALLRGHDAPGGGFIAALIGAAALVLVYLSAPTDDVGPLRRPYLAIAGAGILIAVGTGFLGFLDGAFLRPIPIDIFGYKLTSALVFDLGVYLAVLGVILSAVDRLGLTPPRAGVDADRARFGARKEAVR
;
A
#
# COMPACT_ATOMS: atom_id res chain seq x y z
N VAL A 1 -11.68 -28.47 49.54
CA VAL A 1 -10.57 -27.76 48.85
C VAL A 1 -10.39 -28.26 47.41
N GLU A 2 -10.19 -29.56 47.16
CA GLU A 2 -9.99 -30.10 45.81
C GLU A 2 -11.17 -29.88 44.84
N ALA A 3 -12.41 -30.01 45.31
CA ALA A 3 -13.60 -29.75 44.48
C ALA A 3 -13.68 -28.29 44.02
N PHE A 4 -13.31 -27.35 44.90
CA PHE A 4 -13.23 -25.93 44.59
C PHE A 4 -12.13 -25.68 43.54
N GLN A 5 -10.94 -26.25 43.74
CA GLN A 5 -9.84 -26.14 42.77
C GLN A 5 -10.21 -26.69 41.39
N LYS A 6 -10.87 -27.86 41.32
CA LYS A 6 -11.36 -28.43 40.05
C LYS A 6 -12.41 -27.53 39.40
N ALA A 7 -13.33 -26.97 40.18
CA ALA A 7 -14.34 -26.04 39.68
C ALA A 7 -13.67 -24.79 39.08
N THR A 8 -12.71 -24.19 39.80
CA THR A 8 -11.95 -23.02 39.34
C THR A 8 -11.16 -23.31 38.06
N LEU A 9 -10.47 -24.45 37.97
CA LEU A 9 -9.75 -24.87 36.76
C LEU A 9 -10.70 -25.09 35.59
N SER A 10 -11.83 -25.76 35.81
CA SER A 10 -12.84 -25.99 34.76
C SER A 10 -13.46 -24.69 34.24
N LEU A 11 -13.64 -23.70 35.14
CA LEU A 11 -14.11 -22.37 34.78
C LEU A 11 -13.04 -21.64 33.95
N GLY A 12 -11.79 -21.69 34.40
CA GLY A 12 -10.65 -21.13 33.66
C GLY A 12 -10.50 -21.73 32.27
N ASP A 13 -10.65 -23.04 32.12
CA ASP A 13 -10.61 -23.72 30.82
C ASP A 13 -11.78 -23.32 29.91
N ARG A 14 -12.99 -23.18 30.45
CA ARG A 14 -14.16 -22.74 29.68
C ARG A 14 -14.02 -21.29 29.20
N VAL A 15 -13.55 -20.41 30.07
CA VAL A 15 -13.31 -18.99 29.73
C VAL A 15 -12.19 -18.89 28.71
N GLY A 16 -11.05 -19.56 28.95
CA GLY A 16 -9.92 -19.56 28.03
C GLY A 16 -10.25 -20.17 26.67
N ALA A 17 -11.13 -21.18 26.61
CA ALA A 17 -11.54 -21.82 25.36
C ALA A 17 -12.28 -20.86 24.39
N LEU A 18 -12.86 -19.75 24.89
CA LEU A 18 -13.54 -18.76 24.05
C LEU A 18 -12.59 -18.07 23.07
N THR A 19 -11.35 -17.81 23.50
CA THR A 19 -10.32 -17.09 22.73
C THR A 19 -9.10 -17.95 22.37
N ARG A 20 -9.07 -19.23 22.77
CA ARG A 20 -7.98 -20.19 22.48
C ARG A 20 -7.77 -20.46 20.98
N ARG A 21 -8.64 -19.99 20.09
CA ARG A 21 -8.54 -20.26 18.65
C ARG A 21 -7.61 -19.26 17.98
N ASP A 22 -6.57 -19.77 17.31
CA ASP A 22 -5.66 -18.97 16.47
C ASP A 22 -6.27 -18.53 15.13
N SER A 23 -7.61 -18.48 15.04
CA SER A 23 -8.29 -18.05 13.83
C SER A 23 -8.60 -16.55 13.91
N PRO A 24 -8.01 -15.71 13.03
CA PRO A 24 -8.27 -14.26 13.05
C PRO A 24 -9.75 -13.93 13.00
N ALA A 25 -10.53 -14.67 12.21
CA ALA A 25 -11.97 -14.45 12.07
C ALA A 25 -12.77 -14.62 13.37
N ALA A 26 -12.35 -15.51 14.29
CA ALA A 26 -13.04 -15.67 15.57
C ALA A 26 -12.70 -14.51 16.52
N ASN A 27 -11.43 -14.10 16.54
CA ASN A 27 -10.95 -13.04 17.41
C ASN A 27 -11.41 -11.65 16.95
N LEU A 28 -11.64 -11.46 15.64
CA LEU A 28 -12.19 -10.22 15.07
C LEU A 28 -13.71 -10.09 15.26
N ALA A 29 -14.43 -11.16 15.59
CA ALA A 29 -15.88 -11.08 15.78
C ALA A 29 -16.26 -10.20 16.98
N VAL A 30 -15.50 -10.28 18.09
CA VAL A 30 -15.73 -9.49 19.30
C VAL A 30 -15.62 -7.98 19.05
N PRO A 31 -14.50 -7.45 18.50
CA PRO A 31 -14.40 -6.01 18.24
C PRO A 31 -15.43 -5.52 17.22
N ILE A 32 -15.77 -6.33 16.20
CA ILE A 32 -16.82 -5.98 15.23
C ILE A 32 -18.16 -5.79 15.92
N VAL A 33 -18.54 -6.71 16.82
CA VAL A 33 -19.80 -6.62 17.56
C VAL A 33 -19.79 -5.41 18.51
N LEU A 34 -18.69 -5.13 19.19
CA LEU A 34 -18.57 -3.97 20.06
C LEU A 34 -18.72 -2.65 19.29
N ILE A 35 -18.08 -2.54 18.12
CA ILE A 35 -18.22 -1.38 17.22
C ILE A 35 -19.67 -1.25 16.76
N ALA A 36 -20.31 -2.36 16.35
CA ALA A 36 -21.70 -2.36 15.94
C ALA A 36 -22.65 -1.88 17.04
N LEU A 37 -22.46 -2.34 18.27
CA LEU A 37 -23.25 -1.89 19.43
C LEU A 37 -23.05 -0.40 19.70
N ALA A 38 -21.82 0.09 19.64
CA ALA A 38 -21.52 1.51 19.83
C ALA A 38 -22.21 2.39 18.78
N VAL A 39 -22.15 1.98 17.51
CA VAL A 39 -22.79 2.70 16.39
C VAL A 39 -24.31 2.67 16.48
N VAL A 40 -24.93 1.58 16.96
CA VAL A 40 -26.39 1.53 17.12
C VAL A 40 -26.86 2.37 18.32
N ALA A 41 -26.07 2.42 19.39
CA ALA A 41 -26.42 3.18 20.59
C ALA A 41 -26.30 4.71 20.41
N LEU A 42 -25.39 5.19 19.56
CA LEU A 42 -25.09 6.63 19.42
C LEU A 42 -26.18 7.48 18.73
N PRO A 43 -26.80 7.06 17.61
CA PRO A 43 -27.81 7.86 16.90
C PRO A 43 -29.05 8.14 17.74
N GLY A 44 -29.44 7.22 18.63
CA GLY A 44 -30.52 7.45 19.60
C GLY A 44 -30.24 8.62 20.57
N ALA A 45 -28.97 9.04 20.70
CA ALA A 45 -28.54 10.16 21.52
C ALA A 45 -28.30 11.47 20.72
N LEU A 46 -28.17 11.41 19.39
CA LEU A 46 -27.76 12.54 18.53
C LEU A 46 -28.91 13.24 17.81
N GLY A 47 -30.14 12.75 17.92
CA GLY A 47 -31.32 13.32 17.26
C GLY A 47 -31.39 12.99 15.77
N SER A 48 -32.59 13.12 15.17
CA SER A 48 -32.83 12.84 13.76
C SER A 48 -32.51 14.06 12.89
N SER A 49 -31.28 14.16 12.40
CA SER A 49 -30.93 15.12 11.34
C SER A 49 -31.39 14.59 9.98
N ALA A 50 -31.93 15.47 9.13
CA ALA A 50 -32.31 15.09 7.78
C ALA A 50 -31.07 14.72 6.94
N LEU A 51 -31.13 13.58 6.25
CA LEU A 51 -30.09 13.18 5.31
C LEU A 51 -30.09 14.16 4.13
N THR A 52 -28.99 14.89 3.97
CA THR A 52 -28.82 15.82 2.84
C THR A 52 -27.95 15.13 1.79
N PHE A 53 -28.51 14.91 0.60
CA PHE A 53 -27.77 14.35 -0.53
C PHE A 53 -27.36 15.51 -1.44
N THR A 54 -26.05 15.74 -1.58
CA THR A 54 -25.49 16.76 -2.46
C THR A 54 -24.63 16.07 -3.51
N GLY A 55 -24.96 16.17 -4.80
CA GLY A 55 -24.16 15.59 -5.88
C GLY A 55 -24.95 15.22 -7.13
N ASP A 56 -24.20 14.90 -8.19
CA ASP A 56 -24.72 14.44 -9.47
C ASP A 56 -24.95 12.92 -9.39
N GLY A 57 -26.11 12.54 -8.85
CA GLY A 57 -26.37 11.20 -8.33
C GLY A 57 -26.22 10.05 -9.34
N LEU A 58 -26.22 10.33 -10.66
CA LEU A 58 -26.07 9.30 -11.68
C LEU A 58 -24.65 8.74 -11.75
N LEU A 59 -23.62 9.60 -11.81
CA LEU A 59 -22.23 9.13 -11.92
C LEU A 59 -21.79 8.42 -10.65
N GLU A 60 -22.15 8.96 -9.48
CA GLU A 60 -21.90 8.33 -8.18
C GLU A 60 -22.62 6.97 -8.06
N ALA A 61 -23.87 6.87 -8.51
CA ALA A 61 -24.58 5.59 -8.55
C ALA A 61 -23.92 4.59 -9.51
N MET A 62 -23.43 5.03 -10.67
CA MET A 62 -22.70 4.17 -11.61
C MET A 62 -21.42 3.64 -10.98
N LEU A 63 -20.63 4.48 -10.33
CA LEU A 63 -19.44 4.04 -9.59
C LEU A 63 -19.81 3.09 -8.44
N ALA A 64 -20.90 3.35 -7.72
CA ALA A 64 -21.38 2.48 -6.65
C ALA A 64 -21.68 1.08 -7.18
N VAL A 65 -22.38 1.02 -8.32
CA VAL A 65 -22.70 -0.24 -9.01
C VAL A 65 -21.42 -0.97 -9.44
N ILE A 66 -20.43 -0.27 -9.99
CA ILE A 66 -19.14 -0.87 -10.37
C ILE A 66 -18.42 -1.45 -9.14
N VAL A 67 -18.37 -0.71 -8.03
CA VAL A 67 -17.76 -1.18 -6.77
C VAL A 67 -18.49 -2.41 -6.24
N VAL A 68 -19.82 -2.37 -6.15
CA VAL A 68 -20.63 -3.49 -5.66
C VAL A 68 -20.49 -4.73 -6.56
N ALA A 69 -20.49 -4.54 -7.89
CA ALA A 69 -20.29 -5.62 -8.84
C ALA A 69 -18.88 -6.23 -8.74
N GLY A 70 -17.85 -5.38 -8.62
CA GLY A 70 -16.46 -5.81 -8.41
C GLY A 70 -16.31 -6.62 -7.13
N LEU A 71 -16.84 -6.13 -6.00
CA LEU A 71 -16.85 -6.85 -4.73
C LEU A 71 -17.62 -8.18 -4.82
N ALA A 72 -18.75 -8.20 -5.52
CA ALA A 72 -19.52 -9.42 -5.76
C ALA A 72 -18.71 -10.48 -6.52
N VAL A 73 -17.85 -10.07 -7.46
CA VAL A 73 -16.90 -10.95 -8.17
C VAL A 73 -15.78 -11.40 -7.24
N VAL A 74 -15.17 -10.49 -6.47
CA VAL A 74 -14.09 -10.82 -5.51
C VAL A 74 -14.55 -11.89 -4.51
N VAL A 75 -15.72 -11.71 -3.89
CA VAL A 75 -16.24 -12.65 -2.87
C VAL A 75 -16.61 -14.01 -3.46
N ARG A 76 -16.98 -14.07 -4.75
CA ARG A 76 -17.32 -15.32 -5.47
C ARG A 76 -16.12 -15.96 -6.17
N ALA A 77 -14.98 -15.27 -6.23
CA ALA A 77 -13.81 -15.72 -6.97
C ALA A 77 -13.30 -17.06 -6.45
N ARG A 78 -13.19 -18.04 -7.35
CA ARG A 78 -12.59 -19.36 -7.04
C ARG A 78 -11.08 -19.37 -7.28
N MET A 79 -10.61 -18.50 -8.16
CA MET A 79 -9.22 -18.35 -8.57
C MET A 79 -8.66 -17.06 -7.97
N ARG A 80 -7.43 -17.12 -7.46
CA ARG A 80 -6.80 -15.95 -6.82
C ARG A 80 -6.56 -14.81 -7.81
N LEU A 81 -6.20 -15.13 -9.05
CA LEU A 81 -6.00 -14.13 -10.11
C LEU A 81 -7.29 -13.35 -10.41
N THR A 82 -8.45 -14.03 -10.46
CA THR A 82 -9.74 -13.36 -10.65
C THR A 82 -10.05 -12.39 -9.52
N ALA A 83 -9.75 -12.75 -8.27
CA ALA A 83 -9.91 -11.83 -7.14
C ALA A 83 -9.00 -10.60 -7.25
N VAL A 84 -7.73 -10.77 -7.63
CA VAL A 84 -6.81 -9.62 -7.80
C VAL A 84 -7.26 -8.68 -8.91
N ILE A 85 -7.68 -9.21 -10.06
CA ILE A 85 -8.18 -8.38 -11.16
C ILE A 85 -9.44 -7.62 -10.72
N ALA A 86 -10.37 -8.29 -10.04
CA ALA A 86 -11.60 -7.65 -9.57
C ALA A 86 -11.36 -6.61 -8.47
N ILE A 87 -10.40 -6.84 -7.56
CA ILE A 87 -9.95 -5.83 -6.59
C ILE A 87 -9.36 -4.62 -7.32
N GLY A 88 -8.53 -4.84 -8.35
CA GLY A 88 -8.02 -3.78 -9.21
C GLY A 88 -9.12 -2.90 -9.79
N VAL A 89 -10.16 -3.51 -10.38
CA VAL A 89 -11.32 -2.77 -10.92
C VAL A 89 -12.02 -1.94 -9.84
N VAL A 90 -12.20 -2.49 -8.63
CA VAL A 90 -12.76 -1.74 -7.49
C VAL A 90 -11.86 -0.56 -7.12
N GLY A 91 -10.54 -0.76 -7.04
CA GLY A 91 -9.57 0.28 -6.75
C GLY A 91 -9.62 1.42 -7.78
N PHE A 92 -9.67 1.10 -9.08
CA PHE A 92 -9.84 2.09 -10.15
C PHE A 92 -11.16 2.86 -10.05
N ALA A 93 -12.27 2.21 -9.66
CA ALA A 93 -13.53 2.91 -9.41
C ALA A 93 -13.42 3.89 -8.22
N VAL A 94 -12.70 3.51 -7.16
CA VAL A 94 -12.41 4.37 -6.01
C VAL A 94 -11.50 5.55 -6.38
N VAL A 95 -10.51 5.35 -7.28
CA VAL A 95 -9.70 6.44 -7.84
C VAL A 95 -10.58 7.50 -8.51
N LEU A 96 -11.49 7.06 -9.38
CA LEU A 96 -12.44 7.97 -10.03
C LEU A 96 -13.34 8.67 -9.02
N TRP A 97 -13.74 7.96 -7.96
CA TRP A 97 -14.52 8.55 -6.88
C TRP A 97 -13.77 9.69 -6.17
N PHE A 98 -12.51 9.49 -5.80
CA PHE A 98 -11.70 10.55 -5.20
C PHE A 98 -11.49 11.73 -6.14
N PHE A 99 -11.32 11.47 -7.42
CA PHE A 99 -11.19 12.52 -8.43
C PHE A 99 -12.47 13.36 -8.54
N LEU A 100 -13.65 12.72 -8.55
CA LEU A 100 -14.95 13.43 -8.55
C LEU A 100 -15.18 14.25 -7.29
N LEU A 101 -14.65 13.81 -6.15
CA LEU A 101 -14.66 14.57 -4.89
C LEU A 101 -13.64 15.71 -4.86
N GLY A 102 -12.88 15.95 -5.93
CA GLY A 102 -11.85 16.99 -6.00
C GLY A 102 -10.53 16.63 -5.31
N ALA A 103 -10.39 15.41 -4.79
CA ALA A 103 -9.20 14.95 -4.07
C ALA A 103 -8.15 14.38 -5.04
N SER A 104 -7.57 15.24 -5.88
CA SER A 104 -6.65 14.83 -6.96
C SER A 104 -5.38 14.12 -6.47
N ASP A 105 -4.72 14.61 -5.42
CA ASP A 105 -3.55 13.93 -4.81
C ASP A 105 -3.90 12.55 -4.23
N VAL A 106 -5.05 12.46 -3.57
CA VAL A 106 -5.55 11.18 -3.03
C VAL A 106 -5.90 10.21 -4.17
N ALA A 107 -6.47 10.69 -5.27
CA ALA A 107 -6.76 9.87 -6.43
C ALA A 107 -5.48 9.34 -7.09
N LEU A 108 -4.45 10.18 -7.25
CA LEU A 108 -3.16 9.80 -7.84
C LEU A 108 -2.41 8.81 -6.96
N THR A 109 -2.35 9.05 -5.65
CA THR A 109 -1.76 8.09 -4.69
C THR A 109 -2.51 6.76 -4.73
N GLN A 110 -3.84 6.77 -4.66
CA GLN A 110 -4.66 5.57 -4.72
C GLN A 110 -4.42 4.77 -6.01
N LEU A 111 -4.33 5.44 -7.16
CA LEU A 111 -4.06 4.80 -8.45
C LEU A 111 -2.72 4.07 -8.44
N LEU A 112 -1.68 4.74 -7.98
CA LEU A 112 -0.32 4.20 -7.98
C LEU A 112 -0.16 3.08 -6.95
N VAL A 113 -0.75 3.25 -5.75
CA VAL A 113 -0.81 2.21 -4.72
C VAL A 113 -1.58 0.99 -5.22
N GLU A 114 -2.69 1.17 -5.93
CA GLU A 114 -3.46 0.06 -6.50
C GLU A 114 -2.61 -0.73 -7.50
N ILE A 115 -1.95 -0.06 -8.43
CA ILE A 115 -1.07 -0.69 -9.44
C ILE A 115 0.06 -1.47 -8.75
N LEU A 116 0.77 -0.84 -7.81
CA LEU A 116 1.90 -1.47 -7.11
C LEU A 116 1.46 -2.61 -6.18
N THR A 117 0.31 -2.47 -5.52
CA THR A 117 -0.26 -3.52 -4.68
C THR A 117 -0.65 -4.73 -5.53
N VAL A 118 -1.24 -4.53 -6.72
CA VAL A 118 -1.52 -5.61 -7.67
C VAL A 118 -0.23 -6.33 -8.07
N VAL A 119 0.84 -5.59 -8.36
CA VAL A 119 2.15 -6.19 -8.69
C VAL A 119 2.67 -7.03 -7.52
N VAL A 120 2.77 -6.46 -6.32
CA VAL A 120 3.25 -7.17 -5.12
C VAL A 120 2.37 -8.40 -4.84
N MET A 121 1.05 -8.26 -4.96
CA MET A 121 0.12 -9.36 -4.79
C MET A 121 0.37 -10.47 -5.81
N ILE A 122 0.60 -10.15 -7.08
CA ILE A 122 0.93 -11.13 -8.13
C ILE A 122 2.24 -11.87 -7.80
N LEU A 123 3.27 -11.17 -7.31
CA LEU A 123 4.54 -11.77 -6.90
C LEU A 123 4.34 -12.78 -5.76
N VAL A 124 3.54 -12.43 -4.76
CA VAL A 124 3.16 -13.34 -3.68
C VAL A 124 2.32 -14.51 -4.20
N LEU A 125 1.33 -14.24 -5.05
CA LEU A 125 0.42 -15.25 -5.60
C LEU A 125 1.10 -16.24 -6.55
N ARG A 126 2.18 -15.84 -7.23
CA ARG A 126 3.01 -16.75 -8.04
C ARG A 126 3.48 -17.94 -7.20
N ARG A 127 3.76 -17.72 -5.90
CA ARG A 127 4.22 -18.71 -4.92
C ARG A 127 3.08 -19.50 -4.26
N MET A 128 1.81 -19.17 -4.50
CA MET A 128 0.65 -19.79 -3.86
C MET A 128 -0.21 -20.66 -4.82
N PRO A 129 -1.02 -21.61 -4.31
CA PRO A 129 -1.96 -22.37 -5.14
C PRO A 129 -2.95 -21.45 -5.88
N ARG A 130 -3.28 -21.77 -7.13
CA ARG A 130 -4.13 -20.93 -8.00
C ARG A 130 -5.56 -20.74 -7.47
N ARG A 131 -6.07 -21.72 -6.70
CA ARG A 131 -7.45 -21.75 -6.19
C ARG A 131 -7.48 -21.42 -4.70
N PHE A 132 -8.56 -20.79 -4.26
CA PHE A 132 -8.84 -20.64 -2.84
C PHE A 132 -9.25 -21.99 -2.23
N PRO A 133 -8.89 -22.24 -0.95
CA PRO A 133 -9.38 -23.41 -0.24
C PRO A 133 -10.90 -23.33 -0.07
N ARG A 134 -11.57 -24.49 -0.14
CA ARG A 134 -13.03 -24.56 0.05
C ARG A 134 -13.38 -24.43 1.53
N SER A 135 -14.32 -23.55 1.85
CA SER A 135 -14.87 -23.38 3.20
C SER A 135 -16.25 -24.04 3.33
N ARG A 136 -16.53 -24.62 4.50
CA ARG A 136 -17.85 -25.21 4.84
C ARG A 136 -18.99 -24.18 4.67
N ALA A 137 -20.17 -24.63 4.24
CA ALA A 137 -21.34 -23.76 3.98
C ALA A 137 -21.74 -22.92 5.20
N ARG A 138 -21.87 -23.54 6.38
CA ARG A 138 -22.19 -22.84 7.63
C ARG A 138 -21.24 -21.68 7.93
N ARG A 139 -19.92 -21.88 7.76
CA ARG A 139 -18.91 -20.83 7.98
C ARG A 139 -19.07 -19.67 7.00
N ARG A 140 -19.40 -19.96 5.73
CA ARG A 140 -19.65 -18.92 4.71
C ARG A 140 -20.87 -18.08 5.05
N VAL A 141 -21.97 -18.71 5.47
CA VAL A 141 -23.20 -18.00 5.85
C VAL A 141 -22.94 -17.10 7.06
N LEU A 142 -22.31 -17.61 8.11
CA LEU A 142 -21.97 -16.80 9.29
C LEU A 142 -21.06 -15.61 8.95
N ALA A 143 -20.05 -15.82 8.10
CA ALA A 143 -19.19 -14.74 7.65
C ALA A 143 -19.93 -13.71 6.78
N ALA A 144 -20.86 -14.15 5.93
CA ALA A 144 -21.68 -13.25 5.11
C ALA A 144 -22.62 -12.41 5.97
N VAL A 145 -23.29 -13.02 6.97
CA VAL A 145 -24.14 -12.28 7.92
C VAL A 145 -23.33 -11.24 8.68
N ALA A 146 -22.16 -11.62 9.21
CA ALA A 146 -21.28 -10.68 9.91
C ALA A 146 -20.80 -9.54 9.00
N ALA A 147 -20.40 -9.84 7.76
CA ALA A 147 -19.95 -8.84 6.80
C ALA A 147 -21.07 -7.86 6.40
N VAL A 148 -22.28 -8.35 6.13
CA VAL A 148 -23.45 -7.51 5.81
C VAL A 148 -23.83 -6.64 7.00
N ALA A 149 -23.89 -7.21 8.22
CA ALA A 149 -24.18 -6.44 9.42
C ALA A 149 -23.12 -5.34 9.65
N SER A 150 -21.84 -5.67 9.50
CA SER A 150 -20.75 -4.68 9.62
C SER A 150 -20.83 -3.59 8.56
N GLY A 151 -21.18 -3.96 7.32
CA GLY A 151 -21.38 -3.01 6.22
C GLY A 151 -22.53 -2.05 6.48
N ILE A 152 -23.68 -2.56 6.95
CA ILE A 152 -24.83 -1.73 7.32
C ILE A 152 -24.45 -0.75 8.43
N VAL A 153 -23.77 -1.24 9.48
CA VAL A 153 -23.28 -0.42 10.58
C VAL A 153 -22.36 0.69 10.08
N ALA A 154 -21.38 0.37 9.24
CA ALA A 154 -20.45 1.36 8.68
C ALA A 154 -21.15 2.39 7.79
N THR A 155 -22.11 1.96 6.97
CA THR A 155 -22.94 2.86 6.14
C THR A 155 -23.77 3.79 7.01
N LEU A 156 -24.47 3.27 8.02
CA LEU A 156 -25.26 4.08 8.95
C LEU A 156 -24.38 5.07 9.72
N ALA A 157 -23.22 4.63 10.22
CA ALA A 157 -22.25 5.53 10.86
C ALA A 157 -21.82 6.65 9.90
N THR A 158 -21.51 6.33 8.65
CA THR A 158 -21.11 7.33 7.65
C THR A 158 -22.24 8.33 7.39
N LEU A 159 -23.48 7.86 7.20
CA LEU A 159 -24.65 8.72 6.98
C LEU A 159 -24.99 9.60 8.20
N VAL A 160 -24.72 9.12 9.41
CA VAL A 160 -24.97 9.87 10.65
C VAL A 160 -23.84 10.86 10.96
N PHE A 161 -22.58 10.55 10.67
CA PHE A 161 -21.45 11.38 11.09
C PHE A 161 -20.86 12.28 10.00
N THR A 162 -21.32 12.16 8.74
CA THR A 162 -20.82 12.98 7.62
C THR A 162 -21.95 13.83 7.01
N GLY A 163 -21.59 14.95 6.37
CA GLY A 163 -22.54 15.85 5.72
C GLY A 163 -23.44 16.66 6.67
N GLN A 164 -23.21 16.61 7.98
CA GLN A 164 -24.04 17.30 8.99
C GLN A 164 -23.48 18.62 9.49
N ARG A 165 -22.26 18.99 9.11
CA ARG A 165 -21.61 20.23 9.53
C ARG A 165 -21.06 20.99 8.32
N PRO A 166 -20.99 22.34 8.38
CA PRO A 166 -20.24 23.12 7.40
C PRO A 166 -18.75 22.76 7.42
N LEU A 167 -17.97 23.41 6.55
CA LEU A 167 -16.52 23.26 6.53
C LEU A 167 -15.95 23.53 7.94
N SER A 168 -14.99 22.71 8.38
CA SER A 168 -14.37 22.87 9.69
C SER A 168 -13.51 24.14 9.73
N GLU A 169 -13.41 24.80 10.89
CA GLU A 169 -12.56 25.98 11.10
C GLU A 169 -11.11 25.76 10.63
N VAL A 170 -10.55 24.58 10.92
CA VAL A 170 -9.20 24.19 10.47
C VAL A 170 -9.12 24.07 8.94
N GLY A 171 -10.18 23.59 8.30
CA GLY A 171 -10.27 23.50 6.84
C GLY A 171 -10.37 24.88 6.19
N GLU A 172 -11.16 25.78 6.77
CA GLU A 172 -11.22 27.19 6.33
C GLU A 172 -9.86 27.88 6.47
N TYR A 173 -9.16 27.65 7.59
CA TYR A 173 -7.82 28.18 7.81
C TYR A 173 -6.83 27.70 6.75
N PHE A 174 -6.76 26.39 6.46
CA PHE A 174 -5.84 25.87 5.44
C PHE A 174 -6.15 26.42 4.05
N LEU A 175 -7.42 26.54 3.67
CA LEU A 175 -7.79 27.10 2.36
C LEU A 175 -7.43 28.58 2.23
N ARG A 176 -7.45 29.33 3.33
CA ARG A 176 -7.15 30.78 3.33
C ARG A 176 -5.65 31.07 3.43
N GLU A 177 -4.93 30.28 4.24
CA GLU A 177 -3.61 30.66 4.73
C GLU A 177 -2.47 29.80 4.19
N ALA A 178 -2.75 28.65 3.54
CA ALA A 178 -1.70 27.76 3.04
C ALA A 178 -0.67 28.50 2.16
N GLU A 179 -1.11 29.27 1.17
CA GLU A 179 -0.20 30.00 0.27
C GLU A 179 0.59 31.10 1.01
N ASN A 180 -0.03 31.79 1.97
CA ASN A 180 0.63 32.85 2.72
C ASN A 180 1.71 32.32 3.68
N GLU A 181 1.42 31.21 4.37
CA GLU A 181 2.32 30.64 5.38
C GLU A 181 3.40 29.73 4.79
N THR A 182 3.10 29.00 3.73
CA THR A 182 4.03 28.03 3.13
C THR A 182 4.64 28.52 1.82
N GLY A 183 3.95 29.42 1.11
CA GLY A 183 4.26 29.80 -0.27
C GLY A 183 3.73 28.82 -1.32
N GLY A 184 3.00 27.78 -0.91
CA GLY A 184 2.50 26.72 -1.79
C GLY A 184 1.00 26.81 -2.03
N THR A 185 0.60 26.58 -3.28
CA THR A 185 -0.82 26.61 -3.67
C THR A 185 -1.49 25.24 -3.56
N ASN A 186 -0.72 24.15 -3.43
CA ASN A 186 -1.27 22.82 -3.17
C ASN A 186 -1.56 22.63 -1.67
N VAL A 187 -2.81 22.88 -1.27
CA VAL A 187 -3.27 22.76 0.12
C VAL A 187 -3.06 21.35 0.70
N VAL A 188 -3.19 20.29 -0.11
CA VAL A 188 -3.00 18.92 0.40
C VAL A 188 -1.52 18.69 0.71
N ASN A 189 -0.63 18.99 -0.23
CA ASN A 189 0.80 18.78 -0.02
C ASN A 189 1.33 19.63 1.13
N THR A 190 0.97 20.91 1.19
CA THR A 190 1.40 21.83 2.26
C THR A 190 0.89 21.38 3.63
N ILE A 191 -0.31 20.81 3.73
CA ILE A 191 -0.75 20.16 4.98
C ILE A 191 0.17 19.00 5.34
N LEU A 192 0.54 18.15 4.38
CA LEU A 192 1.36 16.96 4.64
C LEU A 192 2.81 17.30 5.00
N VAL A 193 3.42 18.30 4.38
CA VAL A 193 4.87 18.56 4.51
C VAL A 193 5.22 19.77 5.37
N ASP A 194 4.28 20.70 5.60
CA ASP A 194 4.51 21.92 6.39
C ASP A 194 3.69 21.90 7.69
N PHE A 195 2.35 21.83 7.61
CA PHE A 195 1.49 21.94 8.80
C PHE A 195 1.47 20.67 9.67
N ARG A 196 1.40 19.50 9.04
CA ARG A 196 1.27 18.17 9.69
C ARG A 196 2.38 17.22 9.27
N ALA A 197 3.58 17.76 9.05
CA ALA A 197 4.80 17.02 8.71
C ALA A 197 5.10 15.82 9.63
N MET A 198 4.68 15.91 10.91
CA MET A 198 4.81 14.81 11.87
C MET A 198 4.03 13.55 11.45
N ASP A 199 2.86 13.70 10.85
CA ASP A 199 2.04 12.57 10.41
C ASP A 199 2.72 11.86 9.23
N THR A 200 3.22 12.63 8.26
CA THR A 200 4.00 12.09 7.14
C THR A 200 5.28 11.42 7.63
N LEU A 201 6.01 12.01 8.59
CA LEU A 201 7.17 11.37 9.19
C LEU A 201 6.79 10.04 9.87
N GLY A 202 5.67 10.00 10.59
CA GLY A 202 5.13 8.78 11.21
C GLY A 202 4.81 7.69 10.19
N GLU A 203 4.16 8.06 9.08
CA GLU A 203 3.87 7.14 7.96
C GLU A 203 5.15 6.56 7.34
N LEU A 204 6.18 7.39 7.13
CA LEU A 204 7.50 6.95 6.66
C LEU A 204 8.11 5.90 7.60
N VAL A 205 8.05 6.14 8.91
CA VAL A 205 8.57 5.20 9.91
C VAL A 205 7.80 3.87 9.85
N VAL A 206 6.46 3.91 9.73
CA VAL A 206 5.64 2.69 9.58
C VAL A 206 6.01 1.93 8.31
N LEU A 207 6.19 2.61 7.18
CA LEU A 207 6.62 1.98 5.92
C LEU A 207 8.03 1.38 6.03
N GLY A 208 8.96 2.09 6.67
CA GLY A 208 10.31 1.60 6.95
C GLY A 208 10.30 0.33 7.80
N ILE A 209 9.51 0.31 8.88
CA ILE A 209 9.30 -0.87 9.72
C ILE A 209 8.72 -2.02 8.90
N ALA A 210 7.75 -1.76 8.02
CA ALA A 210 7.19 -2.78 7.15
C ALA A 210 8.25 -3.39 6.21
N ALA A 211 9.13 -2.59 5.61
CA ALA A 211 10.23 -3.09 4.78
C ALA A 211 11.23 -3.95 5.57
N VAL A 212 11.61 -3.52 6.78
CA VAL A 212 12.46 -4.30 7.68
C VAL A 212 11.77 -5.61 8.06
N ALA A 213 10.47 -5.58 8.39
CA ALA A 213 9.71 -6.77 8.76
C ALA A 213 9.61 -7.77 7.59
N ILE A 214 9.32 -7.31 6.37
CA ILE A 214 9.28 -8.17 5.17
C ILE A 214 10.65 -8.85 4.97
N THR A 215 11.72 -8.07 5.07
CA THR A 215 13.10 -8.53 4.94
C THR A 215 13.43 -9.60 5.99
N ALA A 216 13.21 -9.29 7.27
CA ALA A 216 13.48 -10.19 8.39
C ALA A 216 12.65 -11.48 8.31
N LEU A 217 11.38 -11.41 7.91
CA LEU A 217 10.52 -12.57 7.75
C LEU A 217 11.00 -13.51 6.63
N LEU A 218 11.44 -12.95 5.51
CA LEU A 218 11.94 -13.73 4.36
C LEU A 218 13.35 -14.30 4.61
N ASP A 219 14.15 -13.64 5.44
CA ASP A 219 15.44 -14.18 5.91
C ASP A 219 15.22 -15.31 6.92
N ALA A 220 14.26 -15.15 7.84
CA ALA A 220 13.93 -16.16 8.84
C ALA A 220 13.21 -17.39 8.25
N ARG A 221 12.50 -17.24 7.13
CA ARG A 221 11.70 -18.30 6.52
C ARG A 221 11.89 -18.32 5.01
N ARG A 222 12.36 -19.46 4.48
CA ARG A 222 12.43 -19.67 3.03
C ARG A 222 11.04 -19.49 2.43
N ALA A 223 10.97 -18.63 1.41
CA ALA A 223 9.78 -18.47 0.62
C ALA A 223 9.40 -19.80 -0.06
N VAL A 224 8.10 -20.04 -0.22
CA VAL A 224 7.59 -21.24 -0.89
C VAL A 224 8.01 -21.22 -2.36
N GLU A 225 8.93 -22.10 -2.74
CA GLU A 225 9.26 -22.33 -4.15
C GLU A 225 8.11 -23.08 -4.82
N ARG A 226 7.71 -22.61 -6.00
CA ARG A 226 6.72 -23.30 -6.82
C ARG A 226 7.45 -24.02 -7.96
N PRO A 227 7.33 -25.36 -8.09
CA PRO A 227 7.84 -26.06 -9.26
C PRO A 227 7.25 -25.47 -10.53
N ALA A 228 8.09 -25.17 -11.52
CA ALA A 228 7.63 -24.75 -12.83
C ALA A 228 6.69 -25.82 -13.39
N ALA A 229 5.51 -25.41 -13.88
CA ALA A 229 4.63 -26.34 -14.56
C ALA A 229 5.37 -26.86 -15.81
N PRO A 230 5.29 -28.16 -16.16
CA PRO A 230 5.87 -28.65 -17.39
C PRO A 230 5.20 -27.95 -18.59
N VAL A 231 5.96 -27.13 -19.30
CA VAL A 231 5.44 -26.36 -20.44
C VAL A 231 5.82 -27.08 -21.74
N ARG A 232 4.85 -27.28 -22.62
CA ARG A 232 5.05 -27.97 -23.92
C ARG A 232 5.78 -27.05 -24.90
N GLY A 233 6.69 -27.62 -25.69
CA GLY A 233 7.54 -26.97 -26.72
C GLY A 233 6.77 -26.11 -27.72
N THR A 234 6.51 -24.84 -27.40
CA THR A 234 5.91 -23.86 -28.32
C THR A 234 6.82 -22.63 -28.46
N ALA A 235 6.68 -21.87 -29.56
CA ALA A 235 7.43 -20.62 -29.79
C ALA A 235 7.21 -19.56 -28.69
N LEU A 236 6.13 -19.67 -27.90
CA LEU A 236 5.83 -18.75 -26.79
C LEU A 236 6.64 -19.06 -25.51
N LEU A 237 7.48 -20.09 -25.53
CA LEU A 237 8.28 -20.49 -24.37
C LEU A 237 9.43 -19.56 -24.06
N SER A 238 10.08 -19.01 -25.09
CA SER A 238 11.24 -18.15 -24.93
C SER A 238 10.82 -16.85 -24.25
N PRO A 239 11.21 -16.61 -22.98
CA PRO A 239 10.88 -15.35 -22.30
C PRO A 239 11.51 -14.17 -23.04
N ASP A 240 12.68 -14.39 -23.65
CA ASP A 240 13.34 -13.39 -24.47
C ASP A 240 12.52 -13.00 -25.70
N GLU A 241 12.00 -13.96 -26.46
CA GLU A 241 11.23 -13.62 -27.65
C GLU A 241 9.86 -13.04 -27.28
N ASN A 242 9.20 -13.61 -26.26
CA ASN A 242 7.85 -13.23 -25.88
C ASN A 242 7.79 -11.87 -25.14
N SER A 243 8.88 -11.46 -24.47
CA SER A 243 8.96 -10.16 -23.79
C SER A 243 9.30 -8.98 -24.71
N VAL A 244 9.51 -9.20 -26.02
CA VAL A 244 9.96 -8.14 -26.94
C VAL A 244 9.07 -6.90 -26.94
N PHE A 245 7.74 -7.09 -26.89
CA PHE A 245 6.77 -5.98 -26.85
C PHE A 245 6.92 -5.17 -25.57
N LEU A 246 6.93 -5.83 -24.41
CA LEU A 246 7.04 -5.17 -23.12
C LEU A 246 8.41 -4.53 -22.91
N ARG A 247 9.50 -5.14 -23.41
CA ARG A 247 10.86 -4.55 -23.38
C ARG A 247 10.96 -3.32 -24.25
N THR A 248 10.39 -3.35 -25.45
CA THR A 248 10.42 -2.20 -26.36
C THR A 248 9.62 -1.05 -25.78
N SER A 249 8.41 -1.32 -25.27
CA SER A 249 7.61 -0.30 -24.56
C SER A 249 8.33 0.20 -23.31
N GLY A 250 8.89 -0.70 -22.49
CA GLY A 250 9.59 -0.35 -21.26
C GLY A 250 10.82 0.53 -21.47
N ARG A 251 11.55 0.35 -22.57
CA ARG A 251 12.70 1.22 -22.94
C ARG A 251 12.31 2.67 -23.16
N ILE A 252 11.07 2.94 -23.58
CA ILE A 252 10.54 4.29 -23.81
C ILE A 252 9.82 4.78 -22.56
N LEU A 253 8.94 3.96 -22.00
CA LEU A 253 8.08 4.34 -20.88
C LEU A 253 8.86 4.53 -19.58
N ALA A 254 9.81 3.67 -19.24
CA ALA A 254 10.49 3.77 -17.95
C ALA A 254 11.28 5.08 -17.79
N PRO A 255 12.10 5.54 -18.77
CA PRO A 255 12.73 6.86 -18.67
C PRO A 255 11.73 8.01 -18.57
N VAL A 256 10.64 7.98 -19.35
CA VAL A 256 9.59 9.01 -19.26
C VAL A 256 8.95 9.01 -17.87
N MET A 257 8.65 7.84 -17.31
CA MET A 257 8.10 7.74 -15.95
C MET A 257 9.08 8.25 -14.89
N VAL A 258 10.38 8.04 -15.05
CA VAL A 258 11.40 8.62 -14.14
C VAL A 258 11.43 10.15 -14.25
N LEU A 259 11.31 10.70 -15.46
CA LEU A 259 11.20 12.16 -15.65
C LEU A 259 9.91 12.71 -15.02
N VAL A 260 8.78 12.03 -15.21
CA VAL A 260 7.50 12.40 -14.59
C VAL A 260 7.58 12.29 -13.06
N SER A 261 8.26 11.28 -12.54
CA SER A 261 8.54 11.11 -11.11
C SER A 261 9.34 12.29 -10.55
N ALA A 262 10.42 12.70 -11.22
CA ALA A 262 11.19 13.87 -10.82
C ALA A 262 10.39 15.18 -10.93
N TYR A 263 9.61 15.34 -11.99
CA TYR A 263 8.73 16.49 -12.16
C TYR A 263 7.65 16.58 -11.06
N ALA A 264 7.03 15.44 -10.72
CA ALA A 264 6.03 15.36 -9.65
C ALA A 264 6.61 15.72 -8.28
N LEU A 265 7.89 15.39 -8.03
CA LEU A 265 8.60 15.77 -6.81
C LEU A 265 8.80 17.29 -6.73
N LEU A 266 9.26 17.90 -7.82
CA LEU A 266 9.60 19.33 -7.85
C LEU A 266 8.36 20.25 -7.82
N ARG A 267 7.23 19.81 -8.38
CA ARG A 267 6.01 20.63 -8.48
C ARG A 267 5.04 20.47 -7.30
N GLY A 268 5.33 19.57 -6.36
CA GLY A 268 4.37 19.10 -5.35
C GLY A 268 3.75 20.20 -4.49
N HIS A 269 4.49 21.28 -4.29
CA HIS A 269 4.08 22.44 -3.50
C HIS A 269 2.97 23.27 -4.16
N ASP A 270 2.84 23.21 -5.49
CA ASP A 270 1.92 24.07 -6.25
C ASP A 270 0.85 23.28 -7.04
N ALA A 271 1.10 22.00 -7.28
CA ALA A 271 0.20 21.18 -8.07
C ALA A 271 0.20 19.73 -7.57
N PRO A 272 -0.79 18.91 -7.96
CA PRO A 272 -0.85 17.53 -7.53
C PRO A 272 0.46 16.78 -7.81
N GLY A 273 1.00 16.12 -6.79
CA GLY A 273 2.39 15.65 -6.73
C GLY A 273 2.93 15.49 -5.30
N GLY A 274 4.21 15.80 -5.11
CA GLY A 274 4.91 15.66 -3.83
C GLY A 274 5.74 14.38 -3.72
N GLY A 275 6.49 14.25 -2.62
CA GLY A 275 7.48 13.19 -2.43
C GLY A 275 6.90 11.78 -2.54
N PHE A 276 5.71 11.56 -1.99
CA PHE A 276 5.07 10.25 -1.97
C PHE A 276 4.62 9.81 -3.38
N ILE A 277 3.81 10.63 -4.07
CA ILE A 277 3.34 10.35 -5.43
C ILE A 277 4.52 10.15 -6.37
N ALA A 278 5.50 11.05 -6.32
CA ALA A 278 6.70 10.97 -7.11
C ALA A 278 7.42 9.62 -6.93
N ALA A 279 7.58 9.16 -5.68
CA ALA A 279 8.23 7.88 -5.41
C ALA A 279 7.44 6.67 -5.92
N LEU A 280 6.11 6.70 -5.81
CA LEU A 280 5.29 5.62 -6.37
C LEU A 280 5.40 5.55 -7.90
N ILE A 281 5.46 6.69 -8.59
CA ILE A 281 5.71 6.75 -10.05
C ILE A 281 7.09 6.17 -10.36
N GLY A 282 8.12 6.57 -9.62
CA GLY A 282 9.49 6.06 -9.79
C GLY A 282 9.59 4.55 -9.52
N ALA A 283 8.92 4.07 -8.48
CA ALA A 283 8.81 2.65 -8.17
C ALA A 283 8.09 1.89 -9.28
N ALA A 284 6.99 2.42 -9.81
CA ALA A 284 6.27 1.84 -10.94
C ALA A 284 7.14 1.77 -12.21
N ALA A 285 7.99 2.77 -12.45
CA ALA A 285 8.94 2.76 -13.56
C ALA A 285 9.96 1.62 -13.44
N LEU A 286 10.53 1.42 -12.24
CA LEU A 286 11.49 0.34 -11.99
C LEU A 286 10.82 -1.04 -11.93
N VAL A 287 9.57 -1.11 -11.47
CA VAL A 287 8.73 -2.32 -11.57
C VAL A 287 8.44 -2.66 -13.03
N LEU A 288 8.19 -1.68 -13.90
CA LEU A 288 8.02 -1.93 -15.33
C LEU A 288 9.30 -2.53 -15.94
N VAL A 289 10.48 -2.01 -15.55
CA VAL A 289 11.77 -2.61 -15.94
C VAL A 289 11.87 -4.06 -15.47
N TYR A 290 11.51 -4.34 -14.21
CA TYR A 290 11.47 -5.71 -13.68
C TYR A 290 10.53 -6.62 -14.47
N LEU A 291 9.29 -6.20 -14.73
CA LEU A 291 8.31 -7.01 -15.48
C LEU A 291 8.72 -7.22 -16.94
N SER A 292 9.48 -6.29 -17.51
CA SER A 292 9.99 -6.39 -18.88
C SER A 292 11.20 -7.30 -19.01
N ALA A 293 11.89 -7.63 -17.92
CA ALA A 293 13.13 -8.39 -17.98
C ALA A 293 12.86 -9.85 -18.42
N PRO A 294 13.72 -10.43 -19.29
CA PRO A 294 13.58 -11.81 -19.73
C PRO A 294 13.96 -12.83 -18.65
N THR A 295 14.74 -12.41 -17.65
CA THR A 295 15.24 -13.28 -16.59
C THR A 295 15.01 -12.63 -15.23
N ASP A 296 15.09 -13.45 -14.17
CA ASP A 296 15.03 -12.98 -12.78
C ASP A 296 16.34 -12.26 -12.35
N ASP A 297 17.26 -11.90 -13.26
CA ASP A 297 18.44 -11.08 -12.96
C ASP A 297 18.28 -9.68 -13.58
N VAL A 298 17.79 -8.76 -12.76
CA VAL A 298 17.45 -7.39 -13.19
C VAL A 298 18.39 -6.40 -12.51
N GLY A 299 19.38 -5.90 -13.26
CA GLY A 299 20.44 -5.02 -12.74
C GLY A 299 19.95 -3.83 -11.89
N PRO A 300 18.98 -3.02 -12.36
CA PRO A 300 18.42 -1.93 -11.57
C PRO A 300 17.83 -2.38 -10.23
N LEU A 301 17.32 -3.60 -10.10
CA LEU A 301 16.73 -4.09 -8.84
C LEU A 301 17.77 -4.60 -7.83
N ARG A 302 19.03 -4.79 -8.22
CA ARG A 302 20.12 -5.28 -7.35
C ARG A 302 20.77 -4.19 -6.50
N ARG A 303 20.04 -3.11 -6.22
CA ARG A 303 20.49 -1.99 -5.38
C ARG A 303 20.08 -2.22 -3.92
N PRO A 304 20.78 -1.66 -2.94
CA PRO A 304 20.46 -1.84 -1.52
C PRO A 304 19.23 -0.99 -1.13
N TYR A 305 18.04 -1.36 -1.61
CA TYR A 305 16.83 -0.56 -1.44
C TYR A 305 16.38 -0.38 0.01
N LEU A 306 16.67 -1.35 0.88
CA LEU A 306 16.45 -1.18 2.32
C LEU A 306 17.34 -0.07 2.90
N ALA A 307 18.58 0.04 2.42
CA ALA A 307 19.48 1.13 2.83
C ALA A 307 19.06 2.48 2.23
N ILE A 308 18.57 2.49 0.99
CA ILE A 308 17.98 3.68 0.36
C ILE A 308 16.76 4.15 1.17
N ALA A 309 15.91 3.22 1.61
CA ALA A 309 14.76 3.53 2.45
C ALA A 309 15.18 4.16 3.77
N GLY A 310 16.17 3.55 4.45
CA GLY A 310 16.74 4.09 5.69
C GLY A 310 17.38 5.46 5.51
N ALA A 311 18.12 5.69 4.41
CA ALA A 311 18.70 6.98 4.07
C ALA A 311 17.62 8.06 3.87
N GLY A 312 16.51 7.72 3.18
CA GLY A 312 15.37 8.62 3.01
C GLY A 312 14.75 9.04 4.34
N ILE A 313 14.52 8.07 5.25
CA ILE A 313 14.01 8.35 6.60
C ILE A 313 14.98 9.24 7.38
N LEU A 314 16.29 8.97 7.32
CA LEU A 314 17.31 9.79 7.98
C LEU A 314 17.36 11.23 7.42
N ILE A 315 17.18 11.40 6.10
CA ILE A 315 17.08 12.73 5.47
C ILE A 315 15.83 13.47 5.97
N ALA A 316 14.67 12.80 6.03
CA ALA A 316 13.44 13.41 6.52
C ALA A 316 13.55 13.82 8.00
N VAL A 317 14.06 12.94 8.86
CA VAL A 317 14.32 13.23 10.28
C VAL A 317 15.34 14.35 10.45
N GLY A 318 16.44 14.29 9.70
CA GLY A 318 17.49 15.31 9.72
C GLY A 318 16.97 16.68 9.31
N THR A 319 16.14 16.74 8.27
CA THR A 319 15.45 17.96 7.83
C THR A 319 14.52 18.48 8.93
N GLY A 320 13.82 17.60 9.64
CA GLY A 320 13.02 17.99 10.79
C GLY A 320 13.84 18.63 11.92
N PHE A 321 15.03 18.11 12.20
CA PHE A 321 15.93 18.71 13.18
C PHE A 321 16.47 20.07 12.76
N LEU A 322 16.67 20.31 11.45
CA LEU A 322 17.04 21.63 10.96
C LEU A 322 15.99 22.68 11.33
N GLY A 323 14.70 22.33 11.36
CA GLY A 323 13.61 23.24 11.74
C GLY A 323 13.77 23.90 13.12
N PHE A 324 14.52 23.30 14.05
CA PHE A 324 14.84 23.95 15.33
C PHE A 324 15.61 25.27 15.18
N LEU A 325 16.31 25.47 14.06
CA LEU A 325 16.95 26.74 13.73
C LEU A 325 15.94 27.88 13.55
N ASP A 326 14.70 27.56 13.19
CA ASP A 326 13.59 28.51 13.04
C ASP A 326 12.50 28.32 14.12
N GLY A 327 12.81 27.57 15.19
CA GLY A 327 12.02 27.55 16.44
C GLY A 327 11.34 26.23 16.79
N ALA A 328 11.13 25.29 15.85
CA ALA A 328 10.46 24.02 16.16
C ALA A 328 10.85 22.87 15.21
N PHE A 329 10.78 21.63 15.70
CA PHE A 329 10.99 20.43 14.88
C PHE A 329 10.02 20.40 13.69
N LEU A 330 10.54 20.04 12.50
CA LEU A 330 9.82 20.00 11.22
C LEU A 330 9.24 21.34 10.73
N ARG A 331 9.65 22.47 11.32
CA ARG A 331 9.33 23.76 10.74
C ARG A 331 10.11 23.96 9.43
N PRO A 332 9.45 24.24 8.31
CA PRO A 332 10.12 24.50 7.04
C PRO A 332 10.97 25.76 7.10
N ILE A 333 12.19 25.67 6.58
CA ILE A 333 13.09 26.81 6.46
C ILE A 333 13.09 27.27 5.00
N PRO A 334 12.79 28.55 4.72
CA PRO A 334 12.90 29.10 3.38
C PRO A 334 14.37 29.17 2.97
N ILE A 335 14.65 28.69 1.76
CA ILE A 335 15.96 28.72 1.11
C ILE A 335 15.79 29.47 -0.20
N ASP A 336 16.33 30.70 -0.27
CA ASP A 336 16.35 31.46 -1.51
C ASP A 336 17.56 31.02 -2.35
N ILE A 337 17.31 30.36 -3.48
CA ILE A 337 18.35 29.97 -4.43
C ILE A 337 18.00 30.58 -5.79
N PHE A 338 18.84 31.49 -6.28
CA PHE A 338 18.68 32.15 -7.58
C PHE A 338 17.32 32.85 -7.78
N GLY A 339 16.70 33.37 -6.70
CA GLY A 339 15.40 34.04 -6.75
C GLY A 339 14.20 33.10 -6.73
N TYR A 340 14.43 31.78 -6.62
CA TYR A 340 13.38 30.80 -6.37
C TYR A 340 13.25 30.58 -4.86
N LYS A 341 12.03 30.76 -4.35
CA LYS A 341 11.67 30.45 -2.97
C LYS A 341 11.52 28.93 -2.82
N LEU A 342 12.63 28.25 -2.59
CA LEU A 342 12.61 26.85 -2.18
C LEU A 342 12.41 26.79 -0.67
N THR A 343 11.88 25.68 -0.18
CA THR A 343 11.78 25.44 1.25
C THR A 343 12.49 24.13 1.57
N SER A 344 12.91 23.96 2.82
CA SER A 344 13.42 22.67 3.29
C SER A 344 12.39 21.55 3.16
N ALA A 345 11.11 21.86 2.92
CA ALA A 345 10.08 20.87 2.61
C ALA A 345 10.42 20.05 1.36
N LEU A 346 11.11 20.62 0.35
CA LEU A 346 11.58 19.84 -0.79
C LEU A 346 12.62 18.77 -0.40
N VAL A 347 13.48 19.07 0.57
CA VAL A 347 14.46 18.11 1.10
C VAL A 347 13.76 17.03 1.93
N PHE A 348 12.74 17.43 2.71
CA PHE A 348 11.87 16.49 3.41
C PHE A 348 11.15 15.54 2.42
N ASP A 349 10.59 16.08 1.34
CA ASP A 349 9.95 15.34 0.26
C ASP A 349 10.92 14.43 -0.50
N LEU A 350 12.18 14.83 -0.67
CA LEU A 350 13.23 13.95 -1.18
C LEU A 350 13.52 12.78 -0.23
N GLY A 351 13.49 13.04 1.09
CA GLY A 351 13.55 11.99 2.12
C GLY A 351 12.39 10.99 2.01
N VAL A 352 11.16 11.51 1.92
CA VAL A 352 9.94 10.73 1.64
C VAL A 352 10.09 9.93 0.36
N TYR A 353 10.60 10.55 -0.69
CA TYR A 353 10.77 9.94 -1.99
C TYR A 353 11.65 8.69 -1.90
N LEU A 354 12.84 8.84 -1.32
CA LEU A 354 13.81 7.76 -1.18
C LEU A 354 13.30 6.66 -0.23
N ALA A 355 12.61 7.05 0.85
CA ALA A 355 11.99 6.12 1.80
C ALA A 355 10.98 5.20 1.09
N VAL A 356 9.98 5.79 0.42
CA VAL A 356 8.89 5.07 -0.24
C VAL A 356 9.42 4.23 -1.41
N LEU A 357 10.29 4.80 -2.24
CA LEU A 357 10.93 4.11 -3.36
C LEU A 357 11.70 2.87 -2.86
N GLY A 358 12.52 3.04 -1.82
CA GLY A 358 13.29 1.97 -1.21
C GLY A 358 12.42 0.87 -0.60
N VAL A 359 11.35 1.23 0.11
CA VAL A 359 10.42 0.26 0.71
C VAL A 359 9.77 -0.63 -0.36
N ILE A 360 9.22 -0.03 -1.41
CA ILE A 360 8.53 -0.78 -2.48
C ILE A 360 9.50 -1.66 -3.24
N LEU A 361 10.66 -1.13 -3.63
CA LEU A 361 11.62 -1.89 -4.41
C LEU A 361 12.32 -2.97 -3.59
N SER A 362 12.50 -2.76 -2.27
CA SER A 362 12.93 -3.82 -1.36
C SER A 362 11.90 -4.95 -1.30
N ALA A 363 10.60 -4.64 -1.25
CA ALA A 363 9.56 -5.67 -1.28
C ALA A 363 9.56 -6.43 -2.61
N VAL A 364 9.68 -5.73 -3.75
CA VAL A 364 9.72 -6.34 -5.08
C VAL A 364 10.97 -7.19 -5.28
N ASP A 365 12.15 -6.72 -4.87
CA ASP A 365 13.41 -7.48 -4.90
C ASP A 365 13.28 -8.79 -4.12
N ARG A 366 12.87 -8.70 -2.84
CA ARG A 366 12.77 -9.87 -1.96
C ARG A 366 11.67 -10.86 -2.34
N LEU A 367 10.57 -10.40 -2.93
CA LEU A 367 9.44 -11.25 -3.33
C LEU A 367 9.53 -11.75 -4.78
N GLY A 368 10.17 -10.98 -5.66
CA GLY A 368 10.16 -11.17 -7.11
C GLY A 368 11.40 -11.87 -7.65
N LEU A 369 12.56 -11.68 -7.03
CA LEU A 369 13.82 -12.27 -7.50
C LEU A 369 14.07 -13.62 -6.79
N THR A 370 14.61 -14.58 -7.56
CA THR A 370 15.07 -15.85 -7.00
C THR A 370 16.45 -15.60 -6.38
N PRO A 371 16.68 -15.91 -5.09
CA PRO A 371 17.99 -15.74 -4.48
C PRO A 371 19.06 -16.49 -5.30
N PRO A 372 20.26 -15.93 -5.50
CA PRO A 372 21.37 -16.66 -6.09
C PRO A 372 21.54 -17.98 -5.35
N ARG A 373 21.59 -19.11 -6.09
CA ARG A 373 21.77 -20.43 -5.49
C ARG A 373 23.20 -20.56 -4.96
N ALA A 374 23.45 -20.02 -3.76
CA ALA A 374 24.76 -20.00 -3.13
C ALA A 374 25.40 -21.39 -2.94
N GLY A 375 24.66 -22.49 -3.09
CA GLY A 375 25.18 -23.87 -3.01
C GLY A 375 25.39 -24.58 -4.36
N VAL A 376 24.63 -24.26 -5.41
CA VAL A 376 24.66 -25.05 -6.66
C VAL A 376 25.76 -24.59 -7.61
N ASP A 377 26.06 -23.30 -7.62
CA ASP A 377 27.12 -22.75 -8.47
C ASP A 377 28.52 -23.02 -7.89
N ALA A 378 28.65 -23.10 -6.56
CA ALA A 378 29.88 -23.54 -5.89
C ALA A 378 30.17 -25.03 -6.13
N ASP A 379 29.13 -25.89 -6.11
CA ASP A 379 29.28 -27.30 -6.46
C ASP A 379 29.55 -27.48 -7.96
N ARG A 380 28.89 -26.74 -8.86
CA ARG A 380 29.21 -26.78 -10.30
C ARG A 380 30.62 -26.30 -10.61
N ALA A 381 31.11 -25.26 -9.93
CA ALA A 381 32.48 -24.80 -10.06
C ALA A 381 33.49 -25.84 -9.54
N ARG A 382 33.19 -26.50 -8.41
CA ARG A 382 34.01 -27.63 -7.89
C ARG A 382 33.99 -28.85 -8.80
N PHE A 383 32.84 -29.20 -9.36
CA PHE A 383 32.70 -30.35 -10.27
C PHE A 383 33.32 -30.08 -11.65
N GLY A 384 33.28 -28.83 -12.14
CA GLY A 384 33.98 -28.39 -13.35
C GLY A 384 35.50 -28.45 -13.18
N ALA A 385 36.03 -27.85 -12.11
CA ALA A 385 37.46 -27.87 -11.80
C ALA A 385 38.02 -29.29 -11.59
N ARG A 386 37.21 -30.20 -11.03
CA ARG A 386 37.61 -31.62 -10.85
C ARG A 386 37.64 -32.42 -12.16
N LYS A 387 36.90 -32.00 -13.19
CA LYS A 387 36.96 -32.60 -14.53
C LYS A 387 38.16 -32.12 -15.35
N GLU A 388 38.58 -30.87 -15.15
CA GLU A 388 39.78 -30.33 -15.79
C GLU A 388 41.08 -30.86 -15.17
N ALA A 389 41.09 -31.17 -13.87
CA ALA A 389 42.25 -31.79 -13.21
C ALA A 389 42.43 -33.30 -13.50
N VAL A 390 41.49 -33.93 -14.21
CA VAL A 390 41.51 -35.38 -14.57
C VAL A 390 41.73 -35.57 -16.08
N ARG A 391 41.86 -34.49 -16.84
CA ARG A 391 42.41 -34.47 -18.20
C ARG A 391 43.84 -33.96 -18.16
#